data_AF-A0A959YXK8-F1
#
_entry.id   AF-A0A959YXK8-F1
#
_cell.length_a   1.000
_cell.length_b   1.000
_cell.length_c   1.000
_cell.angle_alpha   90.00
_cell.angle_beta   90.00
_cell.angle_gamma   90.00
#
_symmetry.space_group_name_H-M   'P 1'
#
loop_
_entity.id
_entity.type
_entity.pdbx_description
1 polymer ?
#
loop_
_entity_poly.entity_id
_entity_poly.type
_entity_poly.pdbx_seq_one_letter_code
_entity_poly.pdbx_strand_id
1 'polypeptide(L)'
;HPNAFILLSNGSQTRVGTLTSPWEHFFEWRRIDDETEAGSTSLDTAIRGLCDKRRLLDLVENFTVFETARGGLIKKVAKNHQYLGVNKALAQMVKLRESGDREAAKKLGVFWHTQGSGKSLSMVFFTQKVLRKLPGKWTFVMITDRAELDDQIYKTFTATGAITGAEVQATSAENLKQLLREDHRYVFSLIQKFRTDKGEAYPMLSERSDVVVITDEAHRSQYDVFALNMRNALPNAAFLGFTGTPLIAGEEERTREVFGEYVSVYDFARSIEDGATVPLYYENRTPELQIINDHLNRDIERLLEEAELDEEQEKKLEREFAREYHLITRDD
;
A
#
# COMPACT_ATOMS: atom_id res chain seq x y z
N HIS A 1 22.62 20.79 1.21
CA HIS A 1 22.54 20.59 -0.25
C HIS A 1 21.58 21.61 -0.86
N PRO A 2 22.06 22.59 -1.65
CA PRO A 2 21.27 23.76 -2.07
C PRO A 2 20.38 23.54 -3.31
N ASN A 3 20.68 22.58 -4.20
CA ASN A 3 19.86 22.32 -5.39
C ASN A 3 18.65 21.42 -5.06
N ALA A 4 17.49 21.66 -5.70
CA ALA A 4 16.27 20.86 -5.50
C ALA A 4 16.41 19.42 -6.04
N PHE A 5 16.62 19.32 -7.35
CA PHE A 5 16.85 18.09 -8.10
C PHE A 5 17.83 18.39 -9.24
N ILE A 6 18.24 17.35 -9.98
CA ILE A 6 19.12 17.41 -11.14
C ILE A 6 18.34 16.87 -12.33
N LEU A 7 18.39 17.59 -13.46
CA LEU A 7 17.91 17.12 -14.76
C LEU A 7 19.10 16.78 -15.65
N LEU A 8 19.09 15.57 -16.20
CA LEU A 8 20.08 15.10 -17.18
C LEU A 8 19.31 14.76 -18.46
N SER A 9 19.65 15.41 -19.57
CA SER A 9 18.91 15.25 -20.82
C SER A 9 19.82 15.26 -22.03
N ASN A 10 19.48 14.43 -23.02
CA ASN A 10 19.99 14.50 -24.39
C ASN A 10 18.90 14.96 -25.39
N GLY A 11 17.81 15.53 -24.89
CA GLY A 11 16.63 15.96 -25.66
C GLY A 11 15.54 14.89 -25.74
N SER A 12 15.88 13.67 -26.18
CA SER A 12 14.92 12.56 -26.34
C SER A 12 14.67 11.77 -25.06
N GLN A 13 15.67 11.70 -24.18
CA GLN A 13 15.58 11.06 -22.86
C GLN A 13 15.99 12.07 -21.79
N THR A 14 15.12 12.23 -20.79
CA THR A 14 15.39 13.10 -19.65
C THR A 14 15.18 12.35 -18.35
N ARG A 15 16.22 12.37 -17.51
CA ARG A 15 16.21 11.77 -16.19
C ARG A 15 16.32 12.81 -15.09
N VAL A 16 15.67 12.51 -13.98
CA VAL A 16 15.56 13.35 -12.79
C VAL A 16 16.15 12.57 -11.63
N GLY A 17 16.97 13.24 -10.83
CA GLY A 17 17.52 12.67 -9.60
C GLY A 17 17.86 13.76 -8.59
N THR A 18 18.51 13.38 -7.51
CA THR A 18 19.06 14.33 -6.53
C THR A 18 20.58 14.23 -6.51
N LEU A 19 21.23 15.19 -5.84
CA LEU A 19 22.69 15.18 -5.69
C LEU A 19 23.23 13.93 -4.98
N THR A 20 22.44 13.33 -4.10
CA THR A 20 22.80 12.10 -3.36
C THR A 20 22.25 10.83 -4.00
N SER A 21 21.58 10.94 -5.15
CA SER A 21 21.00 9.79 -5.83
C SER A 21 22.10 9.07 -6.63
N PRO A 22 22.30 7.75 -6.43
CA PRO A 22 23.02 6.93 -7.40
C PRO A 22 22.19 6.79 -8.69
N TRP A 23 22.83 6.34 -9.78
CA TRP A 23 22.26 6.37 -11.13
C TRP A 23 20.95 5.57 -11.27
N GLU A 24 20.84 4.44 -10.58
CA GLU A 24 19.64 3.58 -10.53
C GLU A 24 18.42 4.26 -9.90
N HIS A 25 18.63 5.37 -9.18
CA HIS A 25 17.56 6.18 -8.60
C HIS A 25 17.20 7.40 -9.44
N PHE A 26 17.87 7.62 -10.58
CA PHE A 26 17.41 8.57 -11.57
C PHE A 26 16.22 7.99 -12.35
N PHE A 27 15.15 8.75 -12.46
CA PHE A 27 13.88 8.32 -13.05
C PHE A 27 13.40 9.30 -14.12
N GLU A 28 12.44 8.89 -14.94
CA GLU A 28 11.87 9.75 -15.99
C GLU A 28 10.59 10.43 -15.48
N TRP A 29 10.45 11.72 -15.77
CA TRP A 29 9.22 12.45 -15.47
C TRP A 29 8.31 12.42 -16.69
N ARG A 30 7.30 11.55 -16.65
CA ARG A 30 6.57 11.15 -17.87
C ARG A 30 5.23 11.84 -18.09
N ARG A 31 4.63 12.43 -17.05
CA ARG A 31 3.28 13.03 -17.11
C ARG A 31 3.25 14.39 -16.43
N ILE A 32 2.45 15.30 -16.95
CA ILE A 32 2.40 16.68 -16.49
C ILE A 32 1.24 16.87 -15.52
N ASP A 33 0.00 16.87 -15.97
CA ASP A 33 -1.16 17.26 -15.17
C ASP A 33 -1.89 16.05 -14.57
N ASP A 34 -2.02 14.96 -15.33
CA ASP A 34 -2.77 13.78 -14.91
C ASP A 34 -2.02 12.46 -15.14
N GLU A 35 -2.28 11.48 -14.26
CA GLU A 35 -1.75 10.12 -14.35
C GLU A 35 -2.33 9.32 -15.53
N THR A 36 -3.40 9.78 -16.15
CA THR A 36 -4.02 9.21 -17.35
C THR A 36 -3.37 9.68 -18.64
N GLU A 37 -2.48 10.67 -18.61
CA GLU A 37 -1.73 11.12 -19.77
C GLU A 37 -0.84 10.01 -20.34
N ALA A 38 -0.70 10.02 -21.66
CA ALA A 38 0.32 9.24 -22.34
C ALA A 38 1.71 9.69 -21.87
N GLY A 39 2.54 8.75 -21.43
CA GLY A 39 3.88 9.05 -20.92
C GLY A 39 4.80 9.59 -22.03
N SER A 40 5.59 10.60 -21.71
CA SER A 40 6.64 11.12 -22.59
C SER A 40 7.91 11.42 -21.80
N THR A 41 9.05 10.91 -22.27
CA THR A 41 10.36 11.06 -21.61
C THR A 41 11.14 12.28 -22.11
N SER A 42 10.50 13.10 -22.96
CA SER A 42 11.10 14.25 -23.60
C SER A 42 11.52 15.33 -22.60
N LEU A 43 12.47 16.17 -23.01
CA LEU A 43 12.87 17.34 -22.22
C LEU A 43 11.70 18.30 -21.97
N ASP A 44 10.81 18.49 -22.94
CA ASP A 44 9.63 19.37 -22.78
C ASP A 44 8.71 18.87 -21.65
N THR A 45 8.44 17.56 -21.60
CA THR A 45 7.62 16.95 -20.54
C THR A 45 8.24 17.13 -19.17
N ALA A 46 9.55 16.89 -19.03
CA ALA A 46 10.25 17.10 -17.76
C ALA A 46 10.25 18.58 -17.33
N ILE A 47 10.54 19.52 -18.25
CA ILE A 47 10.57 20.95 -17.93
C ILE A 47 9.17 21.45 -17.53
N ARG A 48 8.13 21.11 -18.29
CA ARG A 48 6.75 21.50 -17.95
C ARG A 48 6.29 20.85 -16.65
N GLY A 49 6.65 19.59 -16.44
CA GLY A 49 6.29 18.81 -15.28
C GLY A 49 6.94 19.26 -13.97
N LEU A 50 8.17 19.77 -14.03
CA LEU A 50 9.01 20.04 -12.85
C LEU A 50 9.39 21.53 -12.67
N CYS A 51 9.54 22.27 -13.76
CA CYS A 51 10.13 23.61 -13.77
C CYS A 51 9.11 24.75 -13.94
N ASP A 52 7.82 24.45 -14.12
CA ASP A 52 6.79 25.46 -13.87
C ASP A 52 6.97 26.04 -12.46
N LYS A 53 6.84 27.36 -12.33
CA LYS A 53 7.12 28.08 -11.07
C LYS A 53 6.38 27.48 -9.87
N ARG A 54 5.10 27.12 -10.03
CA ARG A 54 4.29 26.59 -8.93
C ARG A 54 4.71 25.18 -8.57
N ARG A 55 4.94 24.34 -9.59
CA ARG A 55 5.36 22.95 -9.44
C ARG A 55 6.74 22.83 -8.81
N LEU A 56 7.69 23.65 -9.26
CA LEU A 56 9.04 23.69 -8.71
C LEU A 56 9.04 24.04 -7.22
N LEU A 57 8.29 25.08 -6.84
CA LEU A 57 8.18 25.47 -5.43
C LEU A 57 7.50 24.39 -4.60
N ASP A 58 6.46 23.76 -5.14
CA ASP A 58 5.77 22.65 -4.47
C ASP A 58 6.69 21.44 -4.28
N LEU A 59 7.51 21.11 -5.28
CA LEU A 59 8.49 20.02 -5.21
C LEU A 59 9.54 20.27 -4.13
N VAL A 60 10.06 21.51 -4.07
CA VAL A 60 11.04 21.92 -3.07
C VAL A 60 10.47 21.89 -1.66
N GLU A 61 9.26 22.42 -1.48
CA GLU A 61 8.65 22.60 -0.16
C GLU A 61 8.03 21.30 0.38
N ASN A 62 7.37 20.52 -0.47
CA ASN A 62 6.47 19.45 -0.04
C ASN A 62 6.90 18.04 -0.49
N PHE A 63 7.71 17.93 -1.53
CA PHE A 63 8.07 16.64 -2.13
C PHE A 63 9.58 16.35 -2.13
N THR A 64 10.30 17.04 -1.24
CA THR A 64 11.70 16.80 -0.97
C THR A 64 11.85 16.40 0.49
N VAL A 65 12.48 15.25 0.76
CA VAL A 65 12.82 14.82 2.12
C VAL A 65 14.29 14.46 2.23
N PHE A 66 14.79 14.49 3.47
CA PHE A 66 16.13 14.07 3.81
C PHE A 66 16.03 12.90 4.77
N GLU A 67 16.54 11.75 4.33
CA GLU A 67 16.49 10.50 5.07
C GLU A 67 17.85 10.21 5.70
N THR A 68 17.88 9.98 7.00
CA THR A 68 19.11 9.57 7.69
C THR A 68 19.35 8.07 7.48
N ALA A 69 20.42 7.72 6.78
CA ALA A 69 20.83 6.33 6.53
C ALA A 69 22.25 6.06 7.05
N ARG A 70 22.68 4.79 7.07
CA ARG A 70 24.03 4.39 7.53
C ARG A 70 25.17 5.10 6.80
N GLY A 71 24.96 5.48 5.53
CA GLY A 71 25.92 6.21 4.69
C GLY A 71 25.84 7.74 4.79
N GLY A 72 25.02 8.28 5.71
CA GLY A 72 24.77 9.70 5.87
C GLY A 72 23.38 10.13 5.40
N LEU A 73 23.21 11.44 5.25
CA LEU A 73 21.94 12.05 4.87
C LEU A 73 21.68 11.88 3.37
N ILE A 74 20.60 11.18 3.02
CA ILE A 74 20.18 10.95 1.64
C ILE A 74 19.02 11.90 1.32
N LYS A 75 19.19 12.74 0.30
CA LYS A 75 18.10 13.53 -0.26
C LYS A 75 17.26 12.66 -1.20
N LYS A 76 15.93 12.73 -1.05
CA LYS A 76 14.96 12.10 -1.96
C LYS A 76 13.97 13.15 -2.44
N VAL A 77 13.57 13.04 -3.72
CA VAL A 77 12.50 13.84 -4.34
C VAL A 77 11.41 12.88 -4.82
N ALA A 78 10.16 13.30 -4.78
CA ALA A 78 9.05 12.49 -5.24
C ALA A 78 9.18 12.10 -6.72
N LYS A 79 8.83 10.84 -7.01
CA LYS A 79 8.58 10.37 -8.37
C LYS A 79 7.26 10.92 -8.92
N ASN A 80 7.08 10.80 -10.24
CA ASN A 80 5.94 11.38 -10.94
C ASN A 80 4.58 10.95 -10.37
N HIS A 81 4.36 9.65 -10.14
CA HIS A 81 3.12 9.10 -9.53
C HIS A 81 2.90 9.55 -8.09
N GLN A 82 3.98 9.74 -7.31
CA GLN A 82 3.87 10.22 -5.93
C GLN A 82 3.44 11.68 -5.89
N TYR A 83 4.04 12.52 -6.74
CA TYR A 83 3.68 13.93 -6.84
C TYR A 83 2.24 14.13 -7.30
N LEU A 84 1.84 13.45 -8.39
CA LEU A 84 0.49 13.57 -8.93
C LEU A 84 -0.55 13.01 -7.96
N GLY A 85 -0.34 11.79 -7.45
CA GLY A 85 -1.28 11.14 -6.54
C GLY A 85 -1.50 11.91 -5.24
N VAL A 86 -0.43 12.38 -4.58
CA VAL A 86 -0.56 13.16 -3.34
C VAL A 86 -1.27 14.49 -3.58
N ASN A 87 -1.01 15.16 -4.72
CA ASN A 87 -1.70 16.38 -5.07
C ASN A 87 -3.19 16.17 -5.35
N LYS A 88 -3.56 15.08 -6.05
CA LYS A 88 -4.95 14.69 -6.23
C LYS A 88 -5.64 14.41 -4.89
N ALA A 89 -4.98 13.69 -3.99
CA ALA A 89 -5.53 13.39 -2.66
C ALA A 89 -5.74 14.63 -1.79
N LEU A 90 -4.80 15.57 -1.80
CA LEU A 90 -4.95 16.83 -1.09
C LEU A 90 -6.09 17.68 -1.69
N ALA A 91 -6.18 17.76 -3.01
CA ALA A 91 -7.26 18.48 -3.69
C ALA A 91 -8.63 17.86 -3.39
N GLN A 92 -8.73 16.53 -3.39
CA GLN A 92 -9.93 15.79 -3.02
C GLN A 92 -10.32 16.06 -1.56
N MET A 93 -9.35 16.03 -0.63
CA MET A 93 -9.57 16.35 0.77
C MET A 93 -10.12 17.76 0.98
N VAL A 94 -9.55 18.77 0.30
CA VAL A 94 -10.05 20.15 0.37
C VAL A 94 -11.47 20.24 -0.19
N LYS A 95 -11.69 19.71 -1.40
CA LYS A 95 -13.00 19.70 -2.07
C LYS A 95 -14.10 19.07 -1.21
N LEU A 96 -13.82 17.91 -0.62
CA LEU A 96 -14.81 17.20 0.20
C LEU A 96 -15.14 17.99 1.48
N ARG A 97 -14.15 18.62 2.12
CA ARG A 97 -14.40 19.45 3.31
C ARG A 97 -15.18 20.73 2.98
N GLU A 98 -14.92 21.35 1.84
CA GLU A 98 -15.63 22.55 1.38
C GLU A 98 -17.06 22.26 0.92
N SER A 99 -17.38 21.02 0.56
CA SER A 99 -18.72 20.61 0.12
C SER A 99 -19.81 20.72 1.19
N GLY A 100 -19.43 20.72 2.48
CA GLY A 100 -20.36 20.68 3.61
C GLY A 100 -20.94 19.28 3.92
N ASP A 101 -20.73 18.29 3.05
CA ASP A 101 -21.13 16.90 3.29
C ASP A 101 -20.12 16.23 4.23
N ARG A 102 -20.53 16.08 5.50
CA ARG A 102 -19.69 15.49 6.56
C ARG A 102 -19.38 14.02 6.34
N GLU A 103 -20.28 13.25 5.71
CA GLU A 103 -20.03 11.83 5.47
C GLU A 103 -19.13 11.64 4.25
N ALA A 104 -19.31 12.44 3.19
CA ALA A 104 -18.39 12.43 2.07
C ALA A 104 -16.98 12.89 2.48
N ALA A 105 -16.86 13.88 3.38
CA ALA A 105 -15.58 14.34 3.93
C ALA A 105 -14.78 13.26 4.68
N LYS A 106 -15.42 12.16 5.10
CA LYS A 106 -14.73 11.03 5.73
C LYS A 106 -14.05 10.09 4.72
N LYS A 107 -14.30 10.25 3.42
CA LYS A 107 -13.88 9.29 2.38
C LYS A 107 -12.89 9.93 1.41
N LEU A 108 -11.61 9.97 1.79
CA LEU A 108 -10.57 10.69 1.03
C LEU A 108 -10.13 9.97 -0.26
N GLY A 109 -10.39 8.67 -0.33
CA GLY A 109 -10.17 7.82 -1.49
C GLY A 109 -9.18 6.70 -1.24
N VAL A 110 -8.82 6.02 -2.33
CA VAL A 110 -7.86 4.90 -2.34
C VAL A 110 -6.68 5.20 -3.26
N PHE A 111 -5.47 5.03 -2.74
CA PHE A 111 -4.21 4.93 -3.48
C PHE A 111 -3.97 3.47 -3.84
N TRP A 112 -4.14 3.12 -5.11
CA TRP A 112 -3.72 1.83 -5.63
C TRP A 112 -2.37 1.98 -6.30
N HIS A 113 -1.31 1.73 -5.55
CA HIS A 113 0.07 1.92 -5.97
C HIS A 113 0.81 0.60 -5.78
N THR A 114 1.36 0.03 -6.84
CA THR A 114 2.00 -1.29 -6.79
C THR A 114 3.05 -1.40 -5.69
N GLN A 115 3.29 -2.61 -5.19
CA GLN A 115 4.29 -2.83 -4.15
C GLN A 115 5.69 -2.41 -4.63
N GLY A 116 6.44 -1.73 -3.76
CA GLY A 116 7.76 -1.19 -4.10
C GLY A 116 7.75 0.17 -4.82
N SER A 117 6.57 0.71 -5.18
CA SER A 117 6.45 2.04 -5.81
C SER A 117 6.77 3.23 -4.89
N GLY A 118 6.98 2.99 -3.59
CA GLY A 118 7.26 4.03 -2.60
C GLY A 118 6.04 4.58 -1.87
N LYS A 119 5.01 3.76 -1.62
CA LYS A 119 3.78 4.10 -0.87
C LYS A 119 4.05 4.84 0.44
N SER A 120 4.97 4.33 1.28
CA SER A 120 5.31 4.94 2.57
C SER A 120 5.84 6.37 2.43
N LEU A 121 6.59 6.65 1.36
CA LEU A 121 7.08 8.00 1.08
C LEU A 121 5.94 8.91 0.59
N SER A 122 4.98 8.39 -0.18
CA SER A 122 3.75 9.12 -0.52
C SER A 122 2.94 9.50 0.72
N MET A 123 2.86 8.61 1.73
CA MET A 123 2.24 8.93 3.03
C MET A 123 2.97 10.08 3.74
N VAL A 124 4.32 10.06 3.76
CA VAL A 124 5.12 11.17 4.31
C VAL A 124 4.81 12.47 3.59
N PHE A 125 4.85 12.47 2.25
CA PHE A 125 4.55 13.66 1.45
C PHE A 125 3.13 14.19 1.71
N PHE A 126 2.13 13.31 1.72
CA PHE A 126 0.75 13.68 1.98
C PHE A 126 0.58 14.33 3.37
N THR A 127 1.01 13.64 4.42
CA THR A 127 0.81 14.15 5.79
C THR A 127 1.60 15.44 6.06
N GLN A 128 2.85 15.52 5.61
CA GLN A 128 3.67 16.72 5.76
C GLN A 128 3.10 17.90 4.96
N LYS A 129 2.57 17.65 3.76
CA LYS A 129 1.93 18.70 2.96
C LYS A 129 0.63 19.19 3.59
N VAL A 130 -0.20 18.30 4.14
CA VAL A 130 -1.39 18.68 4.92
C VAL A 130 -0.99 19.58 6.09
N LEU A 131 0.02 19.19 6.88
CA LEU A 131 0.50 19.99 8.02
C LEU A 131 1.01 21.38 7.63
N ARG A 132 1.61 21.52 6.43
CA ARG A 132 2.11 22.82 5.94
C ARG A 132 1.05 23.69 5.31
N LYS A 133 0.07 23.11 4.63
CA LYS A 133 -0.86 23.83 3.75
C LYS A 133 -2.26 24.00 4.31
N LEU A 134 -2.71 23.12 5.19
CA LEU A 134 -4.06 23.16 5.74
C LEU A 134 -4.05 23.58 7.21
N PRO A 135 -4.82 24.60 7.61
CA PRO A 135 -4.96 24.95 9.02
C PRO A 135 -5.71 23.84 9.77
N GLY A 136 -5.29 23.56 11.01
CA GLY A 136 -5.89 22.54 11.85
C GLY A 136 -4.87 21.90 12.79
N LYS A 137 -5.36 21.17 13.80
CA LYS A 137 -4.51 20.34 14.65
C LYS A 137 -4.53 18.93 14.09
N TRP A 138 -3.81 18.70 13.00
CA TRP A 138 -3.88 17.42 12.30
C TRP A 138 -3.22 16.28 13.09
N THR A 139 -3.95 15.17 13.23
CA THR A 139 -3.44 13.89 13.71
C THR A 139 -3.59 12.84 12.63
N PHE A 140 -2.51 12.13 12.29
CA PHE A 140 -2.53 11.04 11.33
C PHE A 140 -2.35 9.70 12.04
N VAL A 141 -3.32 8.80 11.87
CA VAL A 141 -3.30 7.46 12.46
C VAL A 141 -2.94 6.47 11.35
N MET A 142 -1.71 5.96 11.40
CA MET A 142 -1.19 4.97 10.46
C MET A 142 -1.59 3.57 10.92
N ILE A 143 -2.37 2.88 10.09
CA ILE A 143 -2.91 1.56 10.40
C ILE A 143 -2.33 0.52 9.44
N THR A 144 -1.82 -0.56 10.01
CA THR A 144 -1.30 -1.71 9.27
C THR A 144 -1.87 -3.02 9.83
N ASP A 145 -1.71 -4.13 9.11
CA ASP A 145 -2.14 -5.46 9.54
C ASP A 145 -0.99 -6.33 10.08
N ARG A 146 0.27 -5.90 9.92
CA ARG A 146 1.48 -6.66 10.28
C ARG A 146 2.50 -5.79 10.99
N ALA A 147 3.17 -6.37 11.99
CA ALA A 147 4.17 -5.68 12.79
C ALA A 147 5.37 -5.23 11.96
N GLU A 148 5.82 -6.05 11.00
CA GLU A 148 6.97 -5.70 10.16
C GLU A 148 6.67 -4.51 9.25
N LEU A 149 5.43 -4.40 8.74
CA LEU A 149 4.99 -3.27 7.93
C LEU A 149 4.85 -2.00 8.78
N ASP A 150 4.26 -2.11 9.98
CA ASP A 150 4.16 -1.03 10.96
C ASP A 150 5.54 -0.43 11.26
N ASP A 151 6.50 -1.29 11.60
CA ASP A 151 7.89 -0.92 11.88
C ASP A 151 8.56 -0.25 10.68
N GLN A 152 8.32 -0.75 9.47
CA GLN A 152 8.89 -0.20 8.25
C GLN A 152 8.39 1.22 7.97
N ILE A 153 7.07 1.45 8.10
CA ILE A 153 6.49 2.79 7.89
C ILE A 153 6.96 3.73 9.01
N TYR A 154 6.93 3.29 10.27
CA TYR A 154 7.42 4.09 11.42
C TYR A 154 8.87 4.52 11.25
N LYS A 155 9.76 3.60 10.84
CA LYS A 155 11.16 3.90 10.53
C LYS A 155 11.30 4.89 9.37
N THR A 156 10.46 4.80 8.35
CA THR A 156 10.45 5.75 7.22
C THR A 156 10.12 7.18 7.71
N PHE A 157 9.10 7.33 8.53
CA PHE A 157 8.72 8.64 9.09
C PHE A 157 9.78 9.21 10.04
N THR A 158 10.38 8.35 10.86
CA THR A 158 11.48 8.77 11.76
C THR A 158 12.71 9.18 10.97
N ALA A 159 13.11 8.39 9.96
CA ALA A 159 14.31 8.65 9.17
C ALA A 159 14.20 9.93 8.33
N THR A 160 12.99 10.30 7.92
CA THR A 160 12.70 11.56 7.20
C THR A 160 12.56 12.78 8.12
N GLY A 161 12.62 12.59 9.44
CA GLY A 161 12.44 13.64 10.44
C GLY A 161 10.99 14.09 10.62
N ALA A 162 10.01 13.36 10.09
CA ALA A 162 8.59 13.66 10.28
C ALA A 162 8.14 13.41 11.74
N ILE A 163 8.78 12.46 12.42
CA ILE A 163 8.58 12.16 13.84
C ILE A 163 9.82 12.59 14.61
N THR A 164 9.62 13.35 15.69
CA THR A 164 10.70 13.79 16.58
C THR A 164 10.33 13.49 18.03
N GLY A 165 11.13 12.67 18.71
CA GLY A 165 11.11 12.50 20.17
C GLY A 165 10.08 11.51 20.71
N ALA A 166 8.79 11.71 20.46
CA ALA A 166 7.73 10.91 21.10
C ALA A 166 7.59 9.50 20.49
N GLU A 167 7.46 8.49 21.36
CA GLU A 167 7.19 7.11 20.98
C GLU A 167 5.69 6.96 20.65
N VAL A 168 5.38 7.13 19.36
CA VAL A 168 4.00 7.18 18.85
C VAL A 168 3.57 5.87 18.19
N GLN A 169 4.36 4.81 18.34
CA GLN A 169 4.03 3.46 17.90
C GLN A 169 3.35 2.71 19.04
N ALA A 170 2.06 2.42 18.89
CA ALA A 170 1.27 1.80 19.94
C ALA A 170 1.84 0.42 20.26
N THR A 171 2.18 0.13 21.52
CA THR A 171 2.73 -1.17 21.93
C THR A 171 1.63 -2.17 22.35
N SER A 172 0.46 -1.67 22.75
CA SER A 172 -0.68 -2.46 23.20
C SER A 172 -2.01 -1.76 22.87
N ALA A 173 -3.14 -2.46 23.06
CA ALA A 173 -4.47 -1.87 22.91
C ALA A 173 -4.72 -0.71 23.89
N GLU A 174 -4.24 -0.81 25.13
CA GLU A 174 -4.36 0.27 26.11
C GLU A 174 -3.46 1.46 25.78
N ASN A 175 -2.23 1.19 25.33
CA ASN A 175 -1.34 2.26 24.87
C ASN A 175 -1.88 2.96 23.61
N LEU A 176 -2.53 2.24 22.69
CA LEU A 176 -3.25 2.86 21.57
C LEU A 176 -4.33 3.84 22.06
N LYS A 177 -5.17 3.42 23.02
CA LYS A 177 -6.21 4.29 23.60
C LYS A 177 -5.61 5.53 24.25
N GLN A 178 -4.46 5.41 24.90
CA GLN A 178 -3.74 6.53 25.48
C GLN A 178 -3.24 7.50 24.40
N LEU A 179 -2.51 6.99 23.39
CA LEU A 179 -1.97 7.80 22.30
C LEU A 179 -3.06 8.57 21.55
N LEU A 180 -4.22 7.95 21.32
CA LEU A 180 -5.33 8.61 20.62
C LEU A 180 -6.06 9.68 21.45
N ARG A 181 -5.88 9.70 22.78
CA ARG A 181 -6.42 10.75 23.67
C ARG A 181 -5.45 11.91 23.88
N GLU A 182 -4.16 11.65 23.67
CA GLU A 182 -3.10 12.65 23.77
C GLU A 182 -2.95 13.47 22.48
N ASP A 183 -2.19 14.57 22.55
CA ASP A 183 -1.96 15.47 21.41
C ASP A 183 -0.72 15.03 20.61
N HIS A 184 -0.91 14.01 19.76
CA HIS A 184 0.13 13.53 18.85
C HIS A 184 -0.21 13.86 17.39
N ARG A 185 0.80 14.29 16.62
CA ARG A 185 0.66 14.48 15.16
C ARG A 185 0.56 13.17 14.41
N TYR A 186 1.18 12.12 14.93
CA TYR A 186 1.23 10.80 14.32
C TYR A 186 0.93 9.75 15.39
N VAL A 187 0.23 8.68 15.02
CA VAL A 187 0.04 7.47 15.83
C VAL A 187 0.14 6.27 14.89
N PHE A 188 0.95 5.26 15.24
CA PHE A 188 1.12 4.04 14.45
C PHE A 188 0.54 2.86 15.21
N SER A 189 -0.23 2.02 14.54
CA SER A 189 -0.85 0.88 15.17
C SER A 189 -1.19 -0.23 14.20
N LEU A 190 -1.18 -1.44 14.76
CA LEU A 190 -1.84 -2.59 14.16
C LEU A 190 -3.36 -2.46 14.32
N ILE A 191 -4.12 -2.86 13.29
CA ILE A 191 -5.59 -2.87 13.35
C ILE A 191 -6.10 -3.76 14.49
N GLN A 192 -5.38 -4.84 14.81
CA GLN A 192 -5.71 -5.79 15.88
C GLN A 192 -5.68 -5.18 17.29
N LYS A 193 -5.08 -3.98 17.45
CA LYS A 193 -5.10 -3.24 18.73
C LYS A 193 -6.44 -2.53 18.97
N PHE A 194 -7.32 -2.42 17.98
CA PHE A 194 -8.73 -2.04 18.13
C PHE A 194 -9.62 -3.21 18.56
N ARG A 195 -9.08 -4.11 19.38
CA ARG A 195 -9.85 -5.22 19.99
C ARG A 195 -10.59 -4.76 21.24
N THR A 196 -11.73 -5.39 21.51
CA THR A 196 -12.44 -5.31 22.80
C THR A 196 -12.42 -6.67 23.49
N ASP A 197 -12.62 -6.66 24.80
CA ASP A 197 -12.95 -7.88 25.52
C ASP A 197 -14.39 -8.29 25.19
N LYS A 198 -14.70 -9.58 25.30
CA LYS A 198 -15.95 -10.16 24.79
C LYS A 198 -17.17 -9.47 25.41
N GLY A 199 -17.98 -8.82 24.57
CA GLY A 199 -19.26 -8.20 24.94
C GLY A 199 -19.19 -6.70 25.21
N GLU A 200 -18.00 -6.09 25.19
CA GLU A 200 -17.85 -4.64 25.38
C GLU A 200 -17.80 -3.88 24.06
N ALA A 201 -18.47 -2.72 24.04
CA ALA A 201 -18.35 -1.76 22.95
C ALA A 201 -17.00 -1.03 23.04
N TYR A 202 -16.34 -0.81 21.91
CA TYR A 202 -15.08 -0.04 21.91
C TYR A 202 -15.39 1.43 22.25
N PRO A 203 -14.69 2.04 23.22
CA PRO A 203 -15.00 3.40 23.65
C PRO A 203 -14.69 4.41 22.56
N MET A 204 -15.50 5.46 22.46
CA MET A 204 -15.15 6.64 21.67
C MET A 204 -13.91 7.31 22.27
N LEU A 205 -12.91 7.59 21.44
CA LEU A 205 -11.61 8.14 21.87
C LEU A 205 -11.45 9.61 21.46
N SER A 206 -11.96 10.01 20.29
CA SER A 206 -11.88 11.39 19.81
C SER A 206 -13.02 11.71 18.85
N GLU A 207 -13.68 12.85 19.05
CA GLU A 207 -14.71 13.40 18.15
C GLU A 207 -14.13 14.38 17.12
N ARG A 208 -12.81 14.57 17.10
CA ARG A 208 -12.14 15.55 16.22
C ARG A 208 -12.30 15.17 14.74
N SER A 209 -12.52 16.18 13.91
CA SER A 209 -12.61 16.06 12.44
C SER A 209 -11.29 16.38 11.72
N ASP A 210 -10.24 16.73 12.46
CA ASP A 210 -8.86 16.89 11.97
C ASP A 210 -7.99 15.66 12.24
N VAL A 211 -8.63 14.48 12.31
CA VAL A 211 -7.97 13.17 12.37
C VAL A 211 -8.08 12.50 11.00
N VAL A 212 -6.96 12.03 10.46
CA VAL A 212 -6.92 11.26 9.21
C VAL A 212 -6.35 9.87 9.50
N VAL A 213 -7.14 8.84 9.27
CA VAL A 213 -6.71 7.45 9.33
C VAL A 213 -6.16 7.05 7.96
N ILE A 214 -4.91 6.59 7.92
CA ILE A 214 -4.23 6.12 6.72
C ILE A 214 -3.97 4.63 6.89
N THR A 215 -4.64 3.81 6.09
CA THR A 215 -4.55 2.35 6.19
C THR A 215 -3.71 1.79 5.05
N ASP A 216 -2.66 1.02 5.35
CA ASP A 216 -1.97 0.20 4.36
C ASP A 216 -2.64 -1.17 4.22
N GLU A 217 -2.74 -1.66 2.99
CA GLU A 217 -3.50 -2.85 2.60
C GLU A 217 -4.99 -2.80 2.99
N ALA A 218 -5.63 -1.70 2.61
CA ALA A 218 -7.01 -1.31 2.92
C ALA A 218 -8.14 -2.29 2.47
N HIS A 219 -7.83 -3.45 1.91
CA HIS A 219 -8.79 -4.37 1.29
C HIS A 219 -9.05 -5.68 2.06
N ARG A 220 -8.43 -5.91 3.22
CA ARG A 220 -8.60 -7.20 3.93
C ARG A 220 -9.90 -7.29 4.73
N SER A 221 -10.86 -8.05 4.18
CA SER A 221 -12.19 -8.37 4.75
C SER A 221 -12.16 -9.14 6.09
N GLN A 222 -11.01 -9.65 6.53
CA GLN A 222 -10.88 -10.43 7.77
C GLN A 222 -10.92 -9.59 9.07
N TYR A 223 -10.96 -8.25 8.97
CA TYR A 223 -10.82 -7.35 10.13
C TYR A 223 -12.07 -6.50 10.42
N ASP A 224 -13.24 -6.89 9.92
CA ASP A 224 -14.48 -6.09 9.98
C ASP A 224 -14.82 -5.58 11.40
N VAL A 225 -14.61 -6.39 12.45
CA VAL A 225 -14.86 -5.98 13.85
C VAL A 225 -13.89 -4.92 14.33
N PHE A 226 -12.59 -5.08 14.04
CA PHE A 226 -11.58 -4.10 14.45
C PHE A 226 -11.72 -2.79 13.67
N ALA A 227 -12.05 -2.87 12.39
CA ALA A 227 -12.37 -1.70 11.57
C ALA A 227 -13.62 -0.97 12.08
N LEU A 228 -14.66 -1.70 12.50
CA LEU A 228 -15.82 -1.12 13.16
C LEU A 228 -15.44 -0.43 14.47
N ASN A 229 -14.64 -1.08 15.32
CA ASN A 229 -14.17 -0.50 16.58
C ASN A 229 -13.35 0.77 16.36
N MET A 230 -12.48 0.80 15.35
CA MET A 230 -11.73 1.98 14.97
C MET A 230 -12.65 3.14 14.51
N ARG A 231 -13.69 2.84 13.72
CA ARG A 231 -14.68 3.83 13.31
C ARG A 231 -15.48 4.37 14.49
N ASN A 232 -15.83 3.50 15.46
CA ASN A 232 -16.50 3.91 16.69
C ASN A 232 -15.58 4.76 17.60
N ALA A 233 -14.28 4.47 17.61
CA ALA A 233 -13.29 5.23 18.35
C ALA A 233 -13.09 6.65 17.79
N LEU A 234 -13.15 6.79 16.46
CA LEU A 234 -12.84 8.00 15.70
C LEU A 234 -13.96 8.35 14.69
N PRO A 235 -15.20 8.64 15.15
CA PRO A 235 -16.39 8.72 14.30
C PRO A 235 -16.35 9.85 13.26
N ASN A 236 -15.53 10.88 13.47
CA ASN A 236 -15.40 12.03 12.58
C ASN A 236 -14.07 12.05 11.81
N ALA A 237 -13.25 11.00 11.90
CA ALA A 237 -12.00 10.92 11.16
C ALA A 237 -12.25 10.67 9.67
N ALA A 238 -11.33 11.17 8.84
CA ALA A 238 -11.30 10.89 7.42
C ALA A 238 -10.38 9.71 7.12
N PHE A 239 -10.73 8.89 6.14
CA PHE A 239 -10.04 7.64 5.83
C PHE A 239 -9.41 7.70 4.43
N LEU A 240 -8.12 7.33 4.37
CA LEU A 240 -7.34 7.22 3.15
C LEU A 240 -6.73 5.82 3.07
N GLY A 241 -7.09 5.07 2.04
CA GLY A 241 -6.58 3.70 1.85
C GLY A 241 -5.35 3.68 0.95
N PHE A 242 -4.35 2.89 1.28
CA PHE A 242 -3.24 2.52 0.41
C PHE A 242 -3.28 1.01 0.16
N THR A 243 -3.06 0.59 -1.07
CA THR A 243 -3.00 -0.83 -1.41
C THR A 243 -2.06 -1.12 -2.56
N GLY A 244 -1.38 -2.26 -2.49
CA GLY A 244 -0.52 -2.78 -3.56
C GLY A 244 -1.28 -3.45 -4.71
N THR A 245 -2.50 -3.92 -4.45
CA THR A 245 -3.29 -4.76 -5.36
C THR A 245 -4.61 -4.09 -5.73
N PRO A 246 -5.17 -4.39 -6.91
CA PRO A 246 -6.51 -3.92 -7.25
C PRO A 246 -7.53 -4.48 -6.25
N LEU A 247 -8.64 -3.76 -6.09
CA LEU A 247 -9.77 -4.28 -5.35
C LEU A 247 -10.43 -5.39 -6.17
N ILE A 248 -10.62 -6.56 -5.56
CA ILE A 248 -11.25 -7.70 -6.22
C ILE A 248 -12.77 -7.51 -6.19
N ALA A 249 -13.46 -7.99 -7.22
CA ALA A 249 -14.91 -8.01 -7.29
C ALA A 249 -15.50 -8.65 -6.01
N GLY A 250 -16.32 -7.89 -5.27
CA GLY A 250 -16.89 -8.28 -3.97
C GLY A 250 -16.27 -7.57 -2.76
N GLU A 251 -14.98 -7.19 -2.82
CA GLU A 251 -14.30 -6.39 -1.77
C GLU A 251 -14.26 -4.89 -2.13
N GLU A 252 -14.46 -4.58 -3.41
CA GLU A 252 -14.44 -3.22 -3.96
C GLU A 252 -15.52 -2.31 -3.35
N GLU A 253 -16.75 -2.81 -3.23
CA GLU A 253 -17.88 -2.04 -2.68
C GLU A 253 -17.63 -1.63 -1.22
N ARG A 254 -17.20 -2.57 -0.38
CA ARG A 254 -16.87 -2.30 1.03
C ARG A 254 -15.71 -1.31 1.18
N THR A 255 -14.70 -1.42 0.32
CA THR A 255 -13.57 -0.48 0.36
C THR A 255 -14.03 0.92 -0.05
N ARG A 256 -14.86 1.04 -1.09
CA ARG A 256 -15.46 2.32 -1.50
C ARG A 256 -16.37 2.92 -0.42
N GLU A 257 -17.11 2.08 0.30
CA GLU A 257 -17.96 2.54 1.40
C GLU A 257 -17.15 3.23 2.50
N VAL A 258 -15.96 2.71 2.82
CA VAL A 258 -15.09 3.20 3.89
C VAL A 258 -14.18 4.33 3.42
N PHE A 259 -13.48 4.13 2.31
CA PHE A 259 -12.42 5.03 1.86
C PHE A 259 -12.87 5.95 0.73
N GLY A 260 -13.88 5.57 -0.06
CA GLY A 260 -14.29 6.28 -1.27
C GLY A 260 -13.64 5.72 -2.55
N GLU A 261 -13.78 6.48 -3.64
CA GLU A 261 -13.24 6.10 -4.95
C GLU A 261 -11.71 6.12 -5.00
N TYR A 262 -11.14 5.50 -6.05
CA TYR A 262 -9.73 5.65 -6.33
C TYR A 262 -9.37 7.12 -6.58
N VAL A 263 -8.38 7.60 -5.83
CA VAL A 263 -7.84 8.96 -6.00
C VAL A 263 -6.57 8.98 -6.85
N SER A 264 -5.83 7.88 -6.84
CA SER A 264 -4.60 7.71 -7.61
C SER A 264 -4.35 6.23 -7.90
N VAL A 265 -4.04 5.93 -9.16
CA VAL A 265 -3.82 4.57 -9.65
C VAL A 265 -2.47 4.50 -10.37
N TYR A 266 -1.58 3.69 -9.80
CA TYR A 266 -0.25 3.36 -10.30
C TYR A 266 -0.06 1.85 -10.20
N ASP A 267 -0.63 1.15 -11.17
CA ASP A 267 -0.63 -0.31 -11.23
C ASP A 267 0.75 -0.88 -11.57
N PHE A 268 0.82 -2.22 -11.58
CA PHE A 268 2.05 -2.95 -11.89
C PHE A 268 2.55 -2.66 -13.31
N ALA A 269 1.66 -2.62 -14.30
CA ALA A 269 2.04 -2.41 -15.70
C ALA A 269 2.71 -1.03 -15.89
N ARG A 270 2.10 0.03 -15.35
CA ARG A 270 2.67 1.39 -15.33
C ARG A 270 4.00 1.43 -14.60
N SER A 271 4.11 0.72 -13.48
CA SER A 271 5.33 0.70 -12.70
C SER A 271 6.52 0.06 -13.42
N ILE A 272 6.27 -0.96 -14.23
CA ILE A 272 7.26 -1.55 -15.11
C ILE A 272 7.60 -0.60 -16.26
N GLU A 273 6.60 -0.01 -16.90
CA GLU A 273 6.77 0.95 -18.00
C GLU A 273 7.69 2.11 -17.59
N ASP A 274 7.48 2.64 -16.37
CA ASP A 274 8.20 3.78 -15.81
C ASP A 274 9.52 3.36 -15.11
N GLY A 275 9.87 2.07 -15.12
CA GLY A 275 11.09 1.54 -14.51
C GLY A 275 11.15 1.71 -12.98
N ALA A 276 10.00 1.86 -12.32
CA ALA A 276 9.92 2.05 -10.88
C ALA A 276 10.03 0.73 -10.10
N THR A 277 9.64 -0.39 -10.71
CA THR A 277 9.76 -1.76 -10.16
C THR A 277 10.44 -2.68 -11.15
N VAL A 278 11.00 -3.78 -10.65
CA VAL A 278 11.59 -4.83 -11.50
C VAL A 278 10.50 -5.72 -12.12
N PRO A 279 10.65 -6.19 -13.37
CA PRO A 279 9.73 -7.16 -13.97
C PRO A 279 9.68 -8.47 -13.18
N LEU A 280 8.48 -9.02 -13.02
CA LEU A 280 8.27 -10.34 -12.44
C LEU A 280 8.01 -11.34 -13.58
N TYR A 281 8.87 -12.34 -13.70
CA TYR A 281 8.66 -13.45 -14.63
C TYR A 281 8.12 -14.64 -13.84
N TYR A 282 6.89 -15.06 -14.14
CA TYR A 282 6.32 -16.29 -13.60
C TYR A 282 6.64 -17.45 -14.53
N GLU A 283 7.47 -18.38 -14.07
CA GLU A 283 7.70 -19.66 -14.73
C GLU A 283 6.84 -20.72 -14.03
N ASN A 284 5.79 -21.19 -14.70
CA ASN A 284 5.00 -22.30 -14.17
C ASN A 284 5.80 -23.59 -14.31
N ARG A 285 6.19 -24.20 -13.19
CA ARG A 285 6.83 -25.51 -13.18
C ARG A 285 5.78 -26.56 -12.83
N THR A 286 5.15 -27.13 -13.84
CA THR A 286 4.39 -28.35 -13.67
C THR A 286 5.39 -29.50 -13.51
N PRO A 287 5.47 -30.18 -12.36
CA PRO A 287 6.27 -31.39 -12.27
C PRO A 287 5.70 -32.42 -13.24
N GLU A 288 6.49 -32.81 -14.25
CA GLU A 288 6.14 -33.95 -15.10
C GLU A 288 6.32 -35.23 -14.27
N LEU A 289 5.20 -35.88 -13.94
CA LEU A 289 5.23 -37.19 -13.29
C LEU A 289 5.65 -38.24 -14.32
N GLN A 290 6.80 -38.89 -14.08
CA GLN A 290 7.23 -40.03 -14.88
C GLN A 290 6.74 -41.32 -14.22
N ILE A 291 6.08 -42.18 -15.00
CA ILE A 291 5.79 -43.55 -14.57
C ILE A 291 7.09 -44.34 -14.70
N ILE A 292 7.74 -44.64 -13.58
CA ILE A 292 9.00 -45.42 -13.55
C ILE A 292 8.71 -46.92 -13.66
N ASN A 293 7.51 -47.36 -13.25
CA ASN A 293 7.08 -48.75 -13.35
C ASN A 293 6.19 -48.95 -14.60
N ASP A 294 6.78 -49.45 -15.68
CA ASP A 294 6.09 -49.81 -16.92
C ASP A 294 5.01 -50.90 -16.74
N HIS A 295 4.99 -51.56 -15.58
CA HIS A 295 4.04 -52.61 -15.23
C HIS A 295 3.02 -52.17 -14.18
N LEU A 296 3.00 -50.89 -13.80
CA LEU A 296 2.13 -50.37 -12.74
C LEU A 296 0.66 -50.79 -12.93
N ASN A 297 0.13 -50.67 -14.14
CA ASN A 297 -1.26 -51.05 -14.43
C ASN A 297 -1.49 -52.55 -14.23
N ARG A 298 -0.54 -53.41 -14.64
CA ARG A 298 -0.64 -54.86 -14.45
C ARG A 298 -0.52 -55.26 -12.99
N ASP A 299 0.34 -54.58 -12.23
CA ASP A 299 0.46 -54.80 -10.79
C ASP A 299 -0.82 -54.40 -10.05
N ILE A 300 -1.44 -53.28 -10.45
CA ILE A 300 -2.74 -52.86 -9.93
C ILE A 300 -3.82 -53.88 -10.28
N GLU A 301 -3.92 -54.29 -11.55
CA GLU A 301 -4.89 -55.31 -12.00
C GLU A 301 -4.74 -56.62 -11.22
N ARG A 302 -3.51 -57.13 -11.05
CA ARG A 302 -3.28 -58.35 -10.25
C ARG A 302 -3.71 -58.18 -8.79
N LEU A 303 -3.42 -57.05 -8.17
CA LEU A 303 -3.82 -56.79 -6.79
C LEU A 303 -5.35 -56.70 -6.64
N LEU A 304 -6.06 -56.18 -7.64
CA LEU A 304 -7.51 -56.14 -7.67
C LEU A 304 -8.10 -57.55 -7.81
N GLU A 305 -7.55 -58.37 -8.71
CA GLU A 305 -7.95 -59.76 -8.90
C GLU A 305 -7.69 -60.60 -7.63
N GLU A 306 -6.53 -60.44 -6.98
CA GLU A 306 -6.21 -61.14 -5.72
C GLU A 306 -7.10 -60.72 -4.55
N ALA A 307 -7.63 -59.50 -4.56
CA ALA A 307 -8.48 -58.98 -3.50
C ALA A 307 -9.95 -59.44 -3.60
N GLU A 308 -10.35 -60.08 -4.71
CA GLU A 308 -11.72 -60.55 -4.99
C GLU A 308 -12.79 -59.51 -4.60
N LEU A 309 -12.58 -58.25 -4.99
CA LEU A 309 -13.47 -57.14 -4.61
C LEU A 309 -14.87 -57.32 -5.19
N ASP A 310 -15.89 -56.96 -4.41
CA ASP A 310 -17.26 -56.86 -4.90
C ASP A 310 -17.51 -55.53 -5.65
N GLU A 311 -18.62 -55.44 -6.39
CA GLU A 311 -18.95 -54.25 -7.20
C GLU A 311 -19.07 -52.94 -6.39
N GLU A 312 -19.41 -53.01 -5.09
CA GLU A 312 -19.45 -51.81 -4.24
C GLU A 312 -18.04 -51.37 -3.83
N GLN A 313 -17.16 -52.32 -3.57
CA GLN A 313 -15.77 -52.07 -3.20
C GLN A 313 -14.95 -51.52 -4.39
N GLU A 314 -15.16 -52.04 -5.60
CA GLU A 314 -14.54 -51.50 -6.82
C GLU A 314 -14.91 -50.02 -7.05
N LYS A 315 -16.20 -49.68 -6.98
CA LYS A 315 -16.67 -48.29 -7.14
C LYS A 315 -16.14 -47.35 -6.07
N LYS A 316 -15.99 -47.84 -4.83
CA LYS A 316 -15.39 -47.06 -3.74
C LYS A 316 -13.91 -46.78 -4.02
N LEU A 317 -13.19 -47.78 -4.54
CA LEU A 317 -11.78 -47.65 -4.92
C LEU A 317 -11.60 -46.65 -6.07
N GLU A 318 -12.38 -46.76 -7.14
CA GLU A 318 -12.37 -45.80 -8.26
C GLU A 318 -12.59 -44.36 -7.77
N ARG A 319 -13.53 -44.16 -6.84
CA ARG A 319 -13.81 -42.84 -6.26
C ARG A 319 -12.68 -42.29 -5.40
N GLU A 320 -11.95 -43.14 -4.67
CA GLU A 320 -10.78 -42.71 -3.90
C GLU A 320 -9.57 -42.44 -4.81
N PHE A 321 -9.32 -43.26 -5.84
CA PHE A 321 -8.21 -43.07 -6.79
C PHE A 321 -8.44 -41.94 -7.80
N ALA A 322 -9.70 -41.56 -8.08
CA ALA A 322 -10.03 -40.40 -8.89
C ALA A 322 -9.69 -39.06 -8.19
N ARG A 323 -9.39 -39.07 -6.88
CA ARG A 323 -8.89 -37.89 -6.18
C ARG A 323 -7.38 -37.82 -6.40
N GLU A 324 -6.92 -36.80 -7.13
CA GLU A 324 -5.50 -36.49 -7.42
C GLU A 324 -4.60 -36.37 -6.16
N TYR A 325 -5.19 -36.38 -4.96
CA TYR A 325 -4.55 -36.07 -3.68
C TYR A 325 -3.47 -37.10 -3.24
N HIS A 326 -3.51 -38.35 -3.73
CA HIS A 326 -2.59 -39.39 -3.27
C HIS A 326 -1.18 -39.34 -3.90
N LEU A 327 -0.99 -38.56 -4.97
CA LEU A 327 0.29 -38.47 -5.68
C LEU A 327 1.30 -37.47 -5.06
N ILE A 328 0.87 -36.63 -4.11
CA ILE A 328 1.71 -35.56 -3.53
C ILE A 328 2.23 -35.92 -2.13
N THR A 329 1.64 -36.90 -1.44
CA THR A 329 2.00 -37.26 -0.06
C THR A 329 2.36 -38.73 0.06
N ARG A 330 3.53 -39.10 -0.45
CA ARG A 330 4.22 -40.29 0.04
C ARG A 330 5.62 -39.87 0.44
N ASP A 331 5.78 -39.63 1.74
CA ASP A 331 7.11 -39.56 2.34
C ASP A 331 7.73 -40.96 2.22
N ASP A 332 8.99 -41.03 1.77
CA ASP A 332 9.77 -42.28 1.74
C ASP A 332 9.83 -42.96 3.12
#